data_AF-A0A2S2BUX0-F1
#
_entry.id   AF-A0A2S2BUX0-F1
#
_cell.length_a   1.000
_cell.length_b   1.000
_cell.length_c   1.000
_cell.angle_alpha   90.00
_cell.angle_beta   90.00
_cell.angle_gamma   90.00
#
_symmetry.space_group_name_H-M   'P 1'
#
loop_
_entity.id
_entity.type
_entity.pdbx_description
1 polymer ?
#
loop_
_entity_poly.entity_id
_entity_poly.type
_entity_poly.pdbx_seq_one_letter_code
_entity_poly.pdbx_strand_id
1 'polypeptide(L)'
;MTSFGRSLLIGCACALGTVAFSACSQATAADDTSASAAATTTASSNIDARGLRYQQTLVDAGLPAIPADTVMAIANGVCGQLSWGTDEATIMEHLTPMAQFASAASDTHLTTEQVARVFLDAAEANYC
;
A
#
# COMPACT_ATOMS: atom_id res chain seq x y z
N MET A 1 47.96 -11.60 34.46
CA MET A 1 48.23 -11.42 35.90
C MET A 1 47.94 -9.94 36.16
N THR A 2 46.90 -9.46 36.85
CA THR A 2 46.12 -9.86 38.04
C THR A 2 44.80 -9.03 38.00
N SER A 3 43.60 -9.61 38.01
CA SER A 3 42.76 -9.98 39.17
C SER A 3 42.60 -8.89 40.25
N PHE A 4 41.41 -8.27 40.32
CA PHE A 4 40.64 -7.82 41.50
C PHE A 4 39.29 -7.32 40.93
N GLY A 5 38.09 -7.60 41.45
CA GLY A 5 37.65 -8.25 42.68
C GLY A 5 36.12 -8.04 42.75
N ARG A 6 35.41 -9.06 43.23
CA ARG A 6 33.95 -9.14 43.37
C ARG A 6 33.38 -8.20 44.47
N SER A 7 32.05 -8.00 44.36
CA SER A 7 31.05 -7.69 45.43
C SER A 7 30.60 -6.22 45.44
N LEU A 8 29.32 -5.85 45.62
CA LEU A 8 28.17 -6.55 46.23
C LEU A 8 26.84 -5.92 45.74
N LEU A 9 25.80 -6.74 45.78
CA LEU A 9 24.35 -6.50 45.59
C LEU A 9 23.76 -5.28 46.33
N ILE A 10 22.76 -4.64 45.70
CA ILE A 10 21.48 -4.07 46.20
C ILE A 10 20.65 -3.86 44.91
N GLY A 11 19.43 -4.35 44.66
CA GLY A 11 18.35 -4.77 45.53
C GLY A 11 17.11 -3.91 45.21
N CYS A 12 16.04 -4.57 44.73
CA CYS A 12 14.62 -4.13 44.80
C CYS A 12 14.11 -3.09 43.78
N ALA A 13 13.23 -3.50 42.86
CA ALA A 13 11.77 -3.43 43.07
C ALA A 13 11.00 -3.67 41.77
N CYS A 14 9.98 -4.53 41.87
CA CYS A 14 9.00 -4.84 40.84
C CYS A 14 8.19 -3.61 40.41
N ALA A 15 7.91 -3.51 39.12
CA ALA A 15 6.67 -2.91 38.62
C ALA A 15 6.18 -3.72 37.41
N LEU A 16 5.51 -4.84 37.70
CA LEU A 16 4.58 -5.47 36.76
C LEU A 16 3.40 -4.51 36.60
N GLY A 17 3.44 -3.69 35.56
CA GLY A 17 2.34 -2.82 35.16
C GLY A 17 1.13 -3.67 34.77
N THR A 18 0.11 -3.60 35.62
CA THR A 18 -1.17 -4.27 35.52
C THR A 18 -1.86 -4.03 34.18
N VAL A 19 -2.21 -5.12 33.50
CA VAL A 19 -3.22 -5.14 32.44
C VAL A 19 -4.58 -4.82 33.06
N ALA A 20 -5.02 -3.57 32.94
CA ALA A 20 -6.39 -3.20 33.25
C ALA A 20 -7.26 -3.54 32.03
N PHE A 21 -7.90 -4.71 32.06
CA PHE A 21 -9.09 -5.00 31.27
C PHE A 21 -10.21 -4.09 31.79
N SER A 22 -10.31 -2.88 31.24
CA SER A 22 -11.42 -1.99 31.53
C SER A 22 -12.62 -2.42 30.72
N ALA A 23 -13.70 -2.68 31.45
CA ALA A 23 -14.93 -3.31 31.00
C ALA A 23 -15.61 -2.58 29.84
N CYS A 24 -16.25 -3.40 29.00
CA CYS A 24 -17.16 -3.02 27.93
C CYS A 24 -18.36 -2.25 28.51
N SER A 25 -18.36 -0.93 28.36
CA SER A 25 -19.56 -0.11 28.52
C SER A 25 -20.30 -0.09 27.19
N GLN A 26 -21.41 -0.82 27.12
CA GLN A 26 -22.36 -0.70 26.03
C GLN A 26 -22.99 0.69 26.05
N ALA A 27 -22.72 1.48 25.02
CA ALA A 27 -23.46 2.70 24.73
C ALA A 27 -24.10 2.54 23.34
N THR A 28 -25.38 2.19 23.35
CA THR A 28 -26.29 2.36 22.21
C THR A 28 -26.47 3.84 21.94
N ALA A 29 -26.03 4.31 20.77
CA ALA A 29 -26.67 5.40 20.04
C ALA A 29 -26.28 5.28 18.56
N ALA A 30 -27.30 5.26 17.71
CA ALA A 30 -27.20 5.24 16.27
C ALA A 30 -26.35 6.42 15.77
N ASP A 31 -25.43 6.14 14.86
CA ASP A 31 -25.00 7.11 13.86
C ASP A 31 -24.86 6.35 12.55
N ASP A 32 -25.59 6.83 11.55
CA ASP A 32 -25.70 6.30 10.20
C ASP A 32 -24.38 5.66 9.76
N THR A 33 -24.39 4.33 9.62
CA THR A 33 -23.51 3.69 8.66
C THR A 33 -23.92 4.28 7.33
N SER A 34 -23.24 5.38 6.97
CA SER A 34 -23.06 5.81 5.60
C SER A 34 -22.87 4.54 4.84
N ALA A 35 -23.83 4.27 3.96
CA ALA A 35 -23.69 3.27 2.95
C ALA A 35 -22.35 3.56 2.27
N SER A 36 -21.29 2.87 2.72
CA SER A 36 -20.23 2.47 1.82
C SER A 36 -20.97 1.56 0.87
N ALA A 37 -21.57 2.18 -0.15
CA ALA A 37 -21.87 1.52 -1.38
C ALA A 37 -20.53 0.89 -1.75
N ALA A 38 -20.37 -0.39 -1.39
CA ALA A 38 -19.60 -1.29 -2.18
C ALA A 38 -20.24 -1.10 -3.55
N ALA A 39 -19.61 -0.23 -4.34
CA ALA A 39 -19.93 -0.10 -5.73
C ALA A 39 -19.66 -1.50 -6.27
N THR A 40 -20.74 -2.27 -6.39
CA THR A 40 -20.77 -3.48 -7.19
C THR A 40 -20.54 -2.96 -8.60
N THR A 41 -19.27 -2.72 -8.93
CA THR A 41 -18.85 -2.36 -10.28
C THR A 41 -19.10 -3.60 -11.10
N THR A 42 -20.27 -3.62 -11.73
CA THR A 42 -20.55 -4.48 -12.86
C THR A 42 -19.41 -4.32 -13.84
N ALA A 43 -18.51 -5.30 -13.86
CA ALA A 43 -17.38 -5.38 -14.76
C ALA A 43 -17.89 -5.51 -16.20
N SER A 44 -18.13 -4.37 -16.84
CA SER A 44 -17.85 -4.24 -18.25
C SER A 44 -16.45 -3.67 -18.32
N SER A 45 -15.48 -4.50 -18.72
CA SER A 45 -14.12 -4.07 -19.04
C SER A 45 -14.16 -3.11 -20.24
N ASN A 46 -14.58 -1.87 -20.03
CA ASN A 46 -14.46 -0.80 -21.00
C ASN A 46 -13.32 0.09 -20.53
N ILE A 47 -12.10 -0.42 -20.73
CA ILE A 47 -10.90 0.38 -20.58
C ILE A 47 -10.94 1.48 -21.65
N ASP A 48 -10.84 2.74 -21.24
CA ASP A 48 -10.83 3.86 -22.16
C ASP A 48 -9.47 3.99 -22.87
N ALA A 49 -9.36 4.91 -23.84
CA ALA A 49 -8.14 5.08 -24.62
C ALA A 49 -6.91 5.46 -23.77
N ARG A 50 -7.09 6.16 -22.65
CA ARG A 50 -6.01 6.49 -21.71
C ARG A 50 -5.60 5.25 -20.92
N GLY A 51 -6.59 4.49 -20.43
CA GLY A 51 -6.36 3.20 -19.78
C GLY A 51 -5.59 2.23 -20.68
N LEU A 52 -5.92 2.18 -21.97
CA LEU A 52 -5.20 1.34 -22.95
C LEU A 52 -3.74 1.76 -23.13
N ARG A 53 -3.45 3.07 -23.22
CA ARG A 53 -2.07 3.56 -23.30
C ARG A 53 -1.27 3.25 -22.04
N TYR A 54 -1.89 3.42 -20.89
CA TYR A 54 -1.29 3.06 -19.61
C TYR A 54 -0.98 1.56 -19.57
N GLN A 55 -1.96 0.69 -19.86
CA GLN A 55 -1.75 -0.76 -19.93
C GLN A 55 -0.63 -1.15 -20.89
N GLN A 56 -0.62 -0.56 -22.08
CA GLN A 56 0.42 -0.82 -23.09
C GLN A 56 1.81 -0.44 -22.58
N THR A 57 1.93 0.72 -21.92
CA THR A 57 3.21 1.18 -21.35
C THR A 57 3.74 0.21 -20.29
N LEU A 58 2.85 -0.37 -19.47
CA LEU A 58 3.25 -1.37 -18.48
C LEU A 58 3.77 -2.64 -19.16
N VAL A 59 3.05 -3.14 -20.18
CA VAL A 59 3.47 -4.32 -20.96
C VAL A 59 4.79 -4.07 -21.70
N ASP A 60 4.98 -2.88 -22.27
CA ASP A 60 6.22 -2.48 -22.96
C ASP A 60 7.40 -2.38 -21.98
N ALA A 61 7.13 -2.07 -20.70
CA ALA A 61 8.11 -2.12 -19.61
C ALA A 61 8.39 -3.55 -19.10
N GLY A 62 7.73 -4.56 -19.67
CA GLY A 62 7.91 -5.98 -19.36
C GLY A 62 7.02 -6.51 -18.23
N LEU A 63 6.12 -5.69 -17.68
CA LEU A 63 5.19 -6.11 -16.63
C LEU A 63 4.17 -7.11 -17.19
N PRO A 64 3.58 -7.97 -16.34
CA PRO A 64 2.67 -8.99 -16.81
C PRO A 64 1.39 -8.32 -17.28
N ALA A 65 0.61 -8.98 -18.12
CA ALA A 65 -0.69 -8.46 -18.53
C ALA A 65 -1.62 -8.37 -17.30
N ILE A 66 -1.83 -7.15 -16.80
CA ILE A 66 -2.70 -6.87 -15.66
C ILE A 66 -4.15 -6.75 -16.16
N PRO A 67 -5.14 -7.32 -15.44
CA PRO A 67 -6.56 -7.16 -15.77
C PRO A 67 -6.95 -5.69 -15.90
N ALA A 68 -7.80 -5.36 -16.87
CA ALA A 68 -8.19 -3.99 -17.18
C ALA A 68 -8.76 -3.22 -15.97
N ASP A 69 -9.61 -3.86 -15.17
CA ASP A 69 -10.18 -3.26 -13.96
C ASP A 69 -9.10 -2.91 -12.92
N THR A 70 -8.08 -3.78 -12.76
CA THR A 70 -6.94 -3.52 -11.89
C THR A 70 -6.05 -2.41 -12.44
N VAL A 71 -5.80 -2.37 -13.74
CA VAL A 71 -5.08 -1.27 -14.40
C VAL A 71 -5.77 0.07 -14.14
N MET A 72 -7.08 0.13 -14.32
CA MET A 72 -7.87 1.34 -14.08
C MET A 72 -7.88 1.72 -12.60
N ALA A 73 -7.98 0.75 -11.68
CA ALA A 73 -7.92 1.02 -10.24
C ALA A 73 -6.58 1.64 -9.83
N ILE A 74 -5.45 1.11 -10.33
CA ILE A 74 -4.12 1.65 -10.05
C ILE A 74 -4.00 3.07 -10.62
N ALA A 75 -4.35 3.27 -11.89
CA ALA A 75 -4.23 4.56 -12.56
C ALA A 75 -5.05 5.65 -11.86
N ASN A 76 -6.33 5.36 -11.55
CA ASN A 76 -7.19 6.30 -10.82
C ASN A 76 -6.67 6.57 -9.41
N GLY A 77 -6.13 5.56 -8.72
CA GLY A 77 -5.53 5.72 -7.39
C GLY A 77 -4.32 6.66 -7.41
N VAL A 78 -3.40 6.45 -8.36
CA VAL A 78 -2.20 7.29 -8.52
C VAL A 78 -2.59 8.73 -8.87
N CYS A 79 -3.42 8.94 -9.89
CA CYS A 79 -3.82 10.29 -10.30
C CYS A 79 -4.64 11.01 -9.21
N GLY A 80 -5.44 10.27 -8.43
CA GLY A 80 -6.12 10.81 -7.25
C GLY A 80 -5.13 11.35 -6.21
N GLN A 81 -4.12 10.55 -5.84
CA GLN A 81 -3.08 10.97 -4.88
C GLN A 81 -2.26 12.16 -5.40
N LEU A 82 -1.88 12.15 -6.68
CA LEU A 82 -1.21 13.29 -7.32
C LEU A 82 -2.07 14.56 -7.28
N SER A 83 -3.37 14.45 -7.56
CA SER A 83 -4.29 15.59 -7.52
C SER A 83 -4.46 16.17 -6.11
N TRP A 84 -4.25 15.34 -5.08
CA TRP A 84 -4.29 15.76 -3.66
C TRP A 84 -2.95 16.33 -3.18
N GLY A 85 -1.91 16.34 -4.03
CA GLY A 85 -0.57 16.76 -3.66
C GLY A 85 0.10 15.80 -2.68
N THR A 86 -0.28 14.52 -2.69
CA THR A 86 0.44 13.48 -1.94
C THR A 86 1.89 13.43 -2.42
N ASP A 87 2.82 13.33 -1.47
CA ASP A 87 4.23 13.24 -1.83
C ASP A 87 4.52 11.91 -2.54
N GLU A 88 5.46 11.98 -3.48
CA GLU A 88 5.82 10.85 -4.32
C GLU A 88 6.27 9.62 -3.54
N ALA A 89 7.01 9.80 -2.43
CA ALA A 89 7.48 8.69 -1.62
C ALA A 89 6.31 7.95 -0.97
N THR A 90 5.30 8.67 -0.48
CA THR A 90 4.06 8.09 0.02
C THR A 90 3.29 7.37 -1.09
N ILE A 91 3.23 7.91 -2.32
CA ILE A 91 2.61 7.20 -3.46
C ILE A 91 3.35 5.89 -3.76
N MET A 92 4.67 5.91 -3.74
CA MET A 92 5.52 4.74 -3.94
C MET A 92 5.32 3.68 -2.84
N GLU A 93 5.18 4.09 -1.58
CA GLU A 93 4.82 3.18 -0.49
C GLU A 93 3.46 2.51 -0.72
N HIS A 94 2.46 3.26 -1.21
CA HIS A 94 1.16 2.70 -1.57
C HIS A 94 1.20 1.77 -2.79
N LEU A 95 2.10 2.01 -3.74
CA LEU A 95 2.30 1.17 -4.93
C LEU A 95 3.11 -0.10 -4.64
N THR A 96 3.92 -0.10 -3.58
CA THR A 96 4.85 -1.19 -3.25
C THR A 96 4.17 -2.57 -3.24
N PRO A 97 2.99 -2.79 -2.61
CA PRO A 97 2.33 -4.11 -2.62
C PRO A 97 1.98 -4.60 -4.04
N MET A 98 1.52 -3.69 -4.90
CA MET A 98 1.20 -4.04 -6.30
C MET A 98 2.47 -4.32 -7.10
N ALA A 99 3.53 -3.57 -6.83
CA ALA A 99 4.83 -3.78 -7.44
C ALA A 99 5.50 -5.10 -7.01
N GLN A 100 5.30 -5.53 -5.75
CA GLN A 100 5.76 -6.85 -5.29
C GLN A 100 5.04 -7.97 -6.02
N PHE A 101 3.72 -7.85 -6.20
CA PHE A 101 2.96 -8.82 -6.98
C PHE A 101 3.42 -8.86 -8.45
N ALA A 102 3.52 -7.70 -9.09
CA ALA A 102 3.89 -7.60 -10.50
C ALA A 102 5.32 -8.09 -10.76
N SER A 103 6.29 -7.74 -9.90
CA SER A 103 7.67 -8.24 -10.00
C SER A 103 7.75 -9.75 -9.78
N ALA A 104 6.99 -10.32 -8.84
CA ALA A 104 6.94 -11.77 -8.64
C ALA A 104 6.28 -12.53 -9.80
N ALA A 105 5.39 -11.86 -10.55
CA ALA A 105 4.67 -12.43 -11.69
C ALA A 105 5.36 -12.18 -13.05
N SER A 106 6.49 -11.48 -13.07
CA SER A 106 7.20 -11.11 -14.29
C SER A 106 8.64 -11.60 -14.27
N ASP A 107 9.17 -12.00 -15.43
CA ASP A 107 10.60 -12.27 -15.60
C ASP A 107 11.41 -10.98 -15.87
N THR A 108 10.90 -9.82 -15.43
CA THR A 108 11.60 -8.54 -15.55
C THR A 108 12.78 -8.51 -14.60
N HIS A 109 13.94 -8.04 -15.05
CA HIS A 109 15.08 -7.72 -14.16
C HIS A 109 14.87 -6.45 -13.31
N LEU A 110 13.61 -6.03 -13.12
CA LEU A 110 13.24 -4.85 -12.34
C LEU A 110 13.05 -5.22 -10.87
N THR A 111 13.53 -4.36 -9.99
CA THR A 111 13.22 -4.44 -8.55
C THR A 111 11.78 -3.99 -8.29
N THR A 112 11.21 -4.37 -7.14
CA THR A 112 9.91 -3.87 -6.68
C THR A 112 9.81 -2.35 -6.75
N GLU A 113 10.84 -1.65 -6.29
CA GLU A 113 10.89 -0.18 -6.33
C GLU A 113 10.81 0.35 -7.76
N GLN A 114 11.54 -0.27 -8.70
CA GLN A 114 11.51 0.10 -10.10
C GLN A 114 10.15 -0.19 -10.74
N VAL A 115 9.49 -1.27 -10.35
CA VAL A 115 8.12 -1.55 -10.81
C VAL A 115 7.12 -0.53 -10.28
N ALA A 116 7.22 -0.15 -9.00
CA ALA A 116 6.41 0.93 -8.43
C ALA A 116 6.62 2.25 -9.18
N ARG A 117 7.88 2.55 -9.52
CA ARG A 117 8.26 3.70 -10.34
C ARG A 117 7.58 3.67 -11.71
N VAL A 118 7.60 2.52 -12.39
CA VAL A 118 6.95 2.35 -13.70
C VAL A 118 5.44 2.59 -13.62
N PHE A 119 4.75 2.09 -12.58
CA PHE A 119 3.33 2.38 -12.39
C PHE A 119 3.05 3.87 -12.26
N LEU A 120 3.84 4.57 -11.43
CA LEU A 120 3.69 6.01 -11.22
C LEU A 120 3.96 6.80 -12.51
N ASP A 121 5.15 6.65 -13.08
CA ASP A 121 5.61 7.41 -14.23
C ASP A 121 4.69 7.17 -15.45
N ALA A 122 4.22 5.93 -15.65
CA ALA A 122 3.31 5.62 -16.75
C ALA A 122 1.90 6.20 -16.54
N ALA A 123 1.41 6.27 -15.31
CA ALA A 123 0.11 6.87 -15.01
C ALA A 123 0.16 8.39 -15.24
N GLU A 124 1.22 9.04 -14.78
CA GLU A 124 1.47 10.47 -15.03
C GLU A 124 1.55 10.79 -16.52
N ALA A 125 2.31 10.00 -17.28
CA ALA A 125 2.54 10.28 -18.70
C ALA A 125 1.32 9.98 -19.59
N ASN A 126 0.51 8.96 -19.25
CA ASN A 126 -0.46 8.42 -20.19
C ASN A 126 -1.91 8.50 -19.75
N TYR A 127 -2.18 8.73 -18.46
CA TYR A 127 -3.51 8.60 -17.86
C TYR A 127 -4.09 9.89 -17.26
N CYS A 128 -3.38 10.58 -16.36
CA CYS A 128 -3.96 11.58 -15.44
C CYS A 128 -4.74 12.78 -16.06
#